data_AF-A0AAD1ADG7-F1
#
_entry.id   AF-A0AAD1ADG7-F1
#
_cell.length_a   1.000
_cell.length_b   1.000
_cell.length_c   1.000
_cell.angle_alpha   90.00
_cell.angle_beta   90.00
_cell.angle_gamma   90.00
#
_symmetry.space_group_name_H-M   'P 1'
#
loop_
_entity.id
_entity.type
_entity.pdbx_description
1 polymer ?
#
loop_
_entity_poly.entity_id
_entity_poly.type
_entity_poly.pdbx_seq_one_letter_code
_entity_poly.pdbx_strand_id
1 'polypeptide(L)' 'MSAQPADQRVEDASLDAEITGIVAELLDEHGSELAALRALAHDFLVLLADADRSVSRGYLRGLFSQGARPVRDGDEP' A
#
# COMPACT_ATOMS: atom_id res chain seq x y z
N MET A 1 38.19 -22.13 19.06
CA MET A 1 37.89 -20.78 18.55
C MET A 1 37.22 -20.96 17.20
N SER A 2 35.88 -20.99 17.15
CA SER A 2 35.13 -21.11 15.89
C SER A 2 34.89 -19.72 15.33
N ALA A 3 35.30 -19.49 14.08
CA ALA A 3 35.03 -18.26 13.35
C ALA A 3 33.52 -18.14 13.10
N GLN A 4 32.91 -17.05 13.57
CA GLN A 4 31.56 -16.67 13.11
C GLN A 4 31.64 -16.25 11.64
N PRO A 5 30.66 -16.61 10.80
CA PRO A 5 30.66 -16.18 9.41
C PRO A 5 30.44 -14.67 9.38
N ALA A 6 31.39 -13.95 8.79
CA ALA A 6 31.21 -12.56 8.40
C ALA A 6 30.14 -12.51 7.29
N ASP A 7 29.25 -11.52 7.36
CA ASP A 7 28.30 -11.14 6.31
C ASP A 7 26.90 -11.82 6.35
N GLN A 8 26.27 -11.90 7.52
CA GLN A 8 24.80 -11.84 7.57
C GLN A 8 24.39 -10.37 7.51
N ARG A 9 24.17 -9.85 6.30
CA ARG A 9 23.52 -8.54 6.13
C ARG A 9 22.09 -8.69 6.64
N VAL A 10 21.80 -8.03 7.76
CA VAL A 10 20.43 -7.89 8.22
C VAL A 10 19.73 -7.00 7.20
N GLU A 11 18.77 -7.54 6.46
CA GLU A 11 17.91 -6.74 5.59
C GLU A 11 17.16 -5.73 6.47
N ASP A 12 17.42 -4.45 6.22
CA ASP A 12 16.71 -3.37 6.89
C ASP A 12 15.28 -3.35 6.34
N ALA A 13 14.34 -3.87 7.13
CA ALA A 13 12.91 -3.90 6.81
C ALA A 13 12.16 -2.64 7.29
N SER A 14 12.88 -1.56 7.58
CA SER A 14 12.24 -0.28 7.87
C SER A 14 11.50 0.25 6.65
N LEU A 15 10.44 1.03 6.91
CA LEU A 15 9.68 1.70 5.84
C LEU A 15 10.58 2.59 4.98
N ASP A 16 11.61 3.21 5.57
CA ASP A 16 12.55 4.07 4.84
C ASP A 16 13.43 3.28 3.88
N ALA A 17 13.89 2.09 4.29
CA ALA A 17 14.63 1.18 3.43
C ALA A 17 13.77 0.65 2.28
N GLU A 18 12.50 0.33 2.54
CA GLU A 18 11.53 -0.08 1.51
C GLU A 18 11.28 1.04 0.49
N ILE A 19 11.02 2.27 0.97
CA ILE A 19 10.85 3.45 0.10
C ILE A 19 12.10 3.66 -0.75
N THR A 20 13.29 3.56 -0.14
CA THR A 20 14.56 3.72 -0.84
C THR A 20 14.75 2.66 -1.94
N GLY A 21 14.38 1.41 -1.66
CA GLY A 21 14.39 0.31 -2.64
C GLY A 21 13.48 0.60 -3.83
N ILE A 22 12.24 0.99 -3.58
CA ILE A 22 11.27 1.34 -4.63
C ILE A 22 11.78 2.49 -5.50
N VAL A 23 12.37 3.53 -4.89
CA VAL A 23 12.95 4.66 -5.63
C VAL A 23 14.10 4.19 -6.52
N ALA A 24 14.98 3.34 -6.02
CA ALA A 24 16.09 2.79 -6.79
C ALA A 24 15.61 1.98 -8.00
N GLU A 25 14.59 1.12 -7.81
CA GLU A 25 13.98 0.33 -8.89
C GLU A 25 13.35 1.22 -9.96
N LEU A 26 12.59 2.24 -9.58
CA LEU A 26 11.97 3.18 -10.51
C LEU A 26 13.01 3.97 -11.32
N LEU A 27 14.14 4.34 -10.70
CA LEU A 27 15.22 5.04 -11.39
C LEU A 27 15.92 4.13 -12.40
N ASP A 28 16.15 2.86 -12.06
CA ASP A 28 16.74 1.86 -12.96
C ASP A 28 15.81 1.58 -14.16
N GLU A 29 14.52 1.44 -13.91
CA GLU A 29 13.51 1.17 -14.96
C GLU A 29 13.35 2.34 -15.94
N HIS A 30 13.30 3.57 -15.44
CA HIS A 30 12.92 4.74 -16.25
C HIS A 30 14.08 5.62 -16.69
N GLY A 31 15.31 5.38 -16.19
CA GLY A 31 16.55 6.00 -16.64
C GLY A 31 16.67 7.51 -16.40
N SER A 32 15.66 8.15 -15.81
CA SER A 32 15.70 9.55 -15.37
C SER A 32 14.75 9.80 -14.21
N GLU A 33 15.16 10.68 -13.30
CA GLU A 33 14.36 11.07 -12.13
C GLU A 33 12.98 11.60 -12.53
N LEU A 34 12.90 12.41 -13.58
CA LEU A 34 11.62 12.97 -14.03
C LEU A 34 10.68 11.88 -14.58
N ALA A 35 11.21 10.87 -15.28
CA ALA A 35 10.40 9.78 -15.79
C ALA A 35 9.92 8.86 -14.65
N ALA A 36 10.80 8.54 -13.69
CA ALA A 36 10.44 7.79 -12.49
C ALA A 36 9.36 8.49 -11.66
N LEU A 37 9.48 9.80 -11.43
CA LEU A 37 8.47 10.59 -10.72
C LEU A 37 7.13 10.66 -11.47
N ARG A 38 7.16 10.70 -12.81
CA ARG A 38 5.94 10.65 -13.63
C ARG A 38 5.24 9.31 -13.52
N ALA A 39 5.98 8.20 -13.54
CA ALA A 39 5.43 6.85 -13.36
C ALA A 39 4.82 6.71 -11.96
N LEU A 40 5.56 7.10 -10.92
CA LEU A 40 5.06 7.08 -9.54
C LEU A 40 3.78 7.91 -9.37
N ALA A 41 3.73 9.12 -9.93
CA ALA A 41 2.55 9.98 -9.86
C ALA A 41 1.35 9.39 -10.61
N HIS A 42 1.58 8.75 -11.76
CA HIS A 42 0.54 8.05 -12.50
C HIS A 42 -0.06 6.90 -11.65
N ASP A 43 0.77 6.03 -11.10
CA ASP A 43 0.32 4.86 -10.36
C ASP A 43 -0.37 5.24 -9.06
N PHE A 44 0.10 6.30 -8.39
CA PHE A 44 -0.57 6.87 -7.23
C PHE A 44 -1.99 7.35 -7.57
N LEU A 45 -2.17 8.05 -8.70
CA LEU A 45 -3.49 8.50 -9.13
C LEU A 45 -4.43 7.34 -9.50
N VAL A 46 -3.90 6.29 -10.14
CA VAL A 46 -4.64 5.06 -10.43
C VAL A 46 -5.10 4.39 -9.14
N LEU A 47 -4.20 4.25 -8.16
CA LEU A 47 -4.50 3.67 -6.85
C LEU A 47 -5.60 4.46 -6.12
N LEU A 48 -5.53 5.80 -6.14
CA LEU A 48 -6.57 6.65 -5.56
C LEU A 48 -7.92 6.48 -6.24
N ALA A 49 -7.95 6.41 -7.57
CA ALA A 49 -9.18 6.20 -8.33
C ALA A 49 -9.80 4.83 -8.06
N ASP A 50 -8.99 3.81 -7.84
CA ASP A 50 -9.45 2.46 -7.49
C ASP A 50 -9.90 2.36 -6.03
N ALA A 51 -9.23 3.05 -5.11
CA ALA A 51 -9.66 3.18 -3.73
C ALA A 51 -11.04 3.85 -3.64
N ASP A 52 -11.25 4.96 -4.35
CA ASP A 52 -12.54 5.66 -4.39
C ASP A 52 -13.67 4.77 -4.93
N ARG A 53 -13.40 4.03 -6.02
CA ARG A 53 -14.34 3.03 -6.56
C ARG A 53 -14.60 1.88 -5.59
N SER A 54 -13.59 1.44 -4.85
CA SER A 54 -13.69 0.33 -3.90
C SER A 54 -14.51 0.72 -2.68
N VAL A 55 -14.29 1.92 -2.11
CA VAL A 55 -15.09 2.50 -1.02
C VAL A 55 -16.53 2.71 -1.48
N SER A 56 -16.73 3.26 -2.68
CA SER A 56 -18.05 3.43 -3.28
C SER A 56 -18.78 2.10 -3.48
N ARG A 57 -18.11 1.06 -3.99
CA ARG A 57 -18.72 -0.27 -4.18
C ARG A 57 -19.03 -0.96 -2.87
N GLY A 58 -18.16 -0.89 -1.86
CA GLY A 58 -18.45 -1.52 -0.58
C GLY A 58 -19.47 -0.73 0.26
N TYR A 59 -19.60 0.58 0.04
CA TYR A 59 -20.71 1.40 0.54
C TYR A 59 -22.03 1.02 -0.15
N LEU A 60 -22.05 0.99 -1.50
CA LEU A 60 -23.22 0.62 -2.30
C LEU A 60 -23.65 -0.84 -2.12
N ARG A 61 -22.71 -1.76 -1.86
CA ARG A 61 -22.99 -3.19 -1.61
C ARG A 61 -23.16 -3.51 -0.13
N GLY A 62 -23.09 -2.52 0.76
CA GLY A 62 -23.25 -2.71 2.21
C GLY A 62 -22.18 -3.61 2.86
N LEU A 63 -21.12 -4.00 2.15
CA LEU A 63 -20.08 -4.89 2.64
C LEU A 63 -19.17 -4.23 3.68
N PHE A 64 -18.97 -2.89 3.61
CA PHE A 64 -18.34 -2.12 4.71
C PHE A 64 -19.28 -1.91 5.90
N SER A 65 -20.57 -2.30 5.79
CA SER A 65 -21.58 -2.12 6.83
C SER A 65 -22.00 -3.43 7.52
N GLN A 66 -21.49 -4.58 7.07
CA GLN A 66 -21.82 -5.92 7.60
C GLN A 66 -21.43 -6.14 9.08
N GLY A 67 -20.67 -5.22 9.69
CA GLY A 67 -20.38 -5.23 11.14
C GLY A 67 -20.42 -3.86 11.82
N ALA A 68 -20.80 -2.79 11.09
CA ALA A 68 -20.77 -1.41 11.59
C ALA A 68 -22.16 -0.77 11.73
N ARG A 69 -23.22 -1.45 11.27
CA ARG A 69 -24.60 -0.98 11.54
C ARG A 69 -24.96 -1.33 12.98
N PRO A 70 -25.42 -0.37 13.80
CA PRO A 70 -26.07 -0.68 15.05
C PRO A 70 -27.22 -1.65 14.78
N VAL A 71 -27.29 -2.75 15.53
CA VAL A 71 -28.47 -3.60 15.54
C VAL A 71 -29.61 -2.70 15.99
N ARG A 72 -30.64 -2.55 15.15
CA ARG A 72 -31.90 -1.95 15.60
C ARG A 72 -32.49 -2.97 16.55
N ASP A 73 -32.23 -2.80 17.84
CA ASP A 73 -33.01 -3.47 18.87
C ASP A 73 -34.47 -3.20 18.56
N GLY A 74 -35.24 -4.29 18.48
CA GLY A 74 -36.54 -4.34 17.85
C GLY A 74 -37.45 -3.22 18.31
N ASP A 75 -38.15 -2.63 17.34
CA ASP A 75 -39.47 -2.07 17.63
C ASP A 75 -40.31 -3.25 18.17
N GLU A 76 -40.37 -3.39 19.49
CA GLU A 76 -41.36 -4.23 20.16
C GLU A 76 -42.77 -3.66 19.89
N PRO A 77 -43.78 -4.54 19.78
CA PRO A 77 -45.07 -4.28 19.12
C PRO A 77 -46.00 -3.29 19.83
#